data_AF-A0A3B8WJ91-F1
#
_entry.id   AF-A0A3B8WJ91-F1
#
_cell.length_a   1.000
_cell.length_b   1.000
_cell.length_c   1.000
_cell.angle_alpha   90.00
_cell.angle_beta   90.00
_cell.angle_gamma   90.00
#
_symmetry.space_group_name_H-M   'P 1'
#
loop_
_entity.id
_entity.type
_entity.pdbx_description
1 polymer ?
#
loop_
_entity_poly.entity_id
_entity_poly.type
_entity_poly.pdbx_seq_one_letter_code
_entity_poly.pdbx_strand_id
1 'polypeptide(L)' 'MSRYSVIGLTGGIGSGKSTVARMFGALGVHWVDADDVARQVVEPGTQALRAI' A
#
# COMPACT_ATOMS: atom_id res chain seq x y z
N MET A 1 1.28 -22.52 9.76
CA MET A 1 1.49 -21.14 9.26
C MET A 1 1.12 -21.10 7.79
N SER A 2 0.08 -20.34 7.45
CA SER A 2 -0.18 -20.03 6.04
C SER A 2 0.99 -19.19 5.52
N ARG A 3 1.66 -19.63 4.44
CA ARG A 3 2.70 -18.83 3.79
C ARG A 3 2.03 -17.96 2.74
N TYR A 4 1.90 -16.67 3.02
CA TYR A 4 1.53 -15.70 2.00
C TYR A 4 2.79 -15.19 1.29
N SER A 5 2.70 -15.04 -0.02
CA SER A 5 3.73 -14.36 -0.82
C SER A 5 3.48 -12.86 -0.79
N VAL A 6 4.48 -12.07 -0.39
CA VAL A 6 4.44 -10.61 -0.47
C VAL A 6 5.13 -10.16 -1.75
N ILE A 7 4.41 -9.43 -2.60
CA ILE A 7 4.91 -8.93 -3.88
C ILE A 7 4.86 -7.40 -3.88
N GLY A 8 6.00 -6.77 -4.15
CA GLY A 8 6.09 -5.32 -4.32
C GLY A 8 5.73 -4.91 -5.76
N LEU A 9 4.67 -4.13 -5.92
CA LEU A 9 4.30 -3.52 -7.20
C LEU A 9 4.89 -2.11 -7.30
N THR A 10 5.84 -1.90 -8.21
CA THR A 10 6.56 -0.62 -8.38
C THR A 10 6.45 -0.10 -9.82
N GLY A 11 7.03 1.08 -10.08
CA GLY A 11 6.95 1.75 -11.38
C GLY A 11 6.94 3.27 -11.26
N GLY A 12 7.21 3.97 -12.36
CA GLY A 12 7.26 5.44 -12.42
C GLY A 12 5.91 6.12 -12.16
N ILE A 13 5.93 7.45 -11.98
CA ILE A 13 4.71 8.27 -11.92
C ILE A 13 3.95 8.11 -13.24
N GLY A 14 2.62 7.95 -13.16
CA GLY A 14 1.78 7.76 -14.35
C GLY A 14 1.84 6.37 -15.00
N SER A 15 2.63 5.42 -14.47
CA SER A 15 2.79 4.08 -15.08
C SER A 15 1.62 3.12 -14.85
N GLY A 16 0.55 3.56 -14.18
CA GLY A 16 -0.65 2.73 -13.95
C GLY A 16 -0.56 1.72 -12.79
N LYS A 17 0.38 1.86 -11.84
CA LYS A 17 0.54 0.94 -10.68
C LYS A 17 -0.78 0.69 -9.95
N SER A 18 -1.49 1.76 -9.56
CA SER A 18 -2.73 1.64 -8.81
C SER A 18 -3.84 0.97 -9.63
N THR A 19 -3.79 1.04 -10.97
CA THR A 19 -4.70 0.28 -11.85
C THR A 19 -4.39 -1.22 -11.75
N VAL A 20 -3.12 -1.60 -11.89
CA VAL A 20 -2.69 -3.00 -11.78
C VAL A 20 -2.99 -3.57 -10.38
N ALA A 21 -2.74 -2.82 -9.31
CA ALA A 21 -3.10 -3.23 -7.94
C ALA A 21 -4.60 -3.53 -7.80
N ARG A 22 -5.47 -2.67 -8.34
CA ARG A 22 -6.92 -2.88 -8.33
C ARG A 22 -7.36 -4.07 -9.18
N MET A 23 -6.68 -4.34 -10.29
CA MET A 23 -6.93 -5.55 -11.10
C MET A 23 -6.62 -6.82 -10.31
N PHE A 24 -5.52 -6.86 -9.55
CA PHE A 24 -5.26 -7.96 -8.62
C PHE A 24 -6.33 -8.07 -7.53
N GLY A 25 -6.77 -6.93 -6.98
CA GLY A 25 -7.90 -6.88 -6.04
C GLY A 25 -9.19 -7.47 -6.61
N ALA A 26 -9.50 -7.19 -7.87
CA ALA A 26 -10.67 -7.76 -8.56
C ALA A 26 -10.58 -9.29 -8.75
N LEU A 27 -9.37 -9.85 -8.71
CA LEU A 27 -9.12 -11.30 -8.73
C LEU A 27 -9.09 -11.93 -7.31
N GLY A 28 -9.37 -11.15 -6.26
CA GLY A 28 -9.38 -11.62 -4.87
C GLY A 28 -8.02 -11.56 -4.17
N VAL A 29 -7.01 -10.92 -4.76
CA VAL A 29 -5.71 -10.73 -4.11
C VAL A 29 -5.79 -9.53 -3.16
N HIS A 30 -5.41 -9.75 -1.89
CA HIS A 30 -5.26 -8.65 -0.95
C HIS A 30 -4.12 -7.71 -1.39
N TRP A 31 -4.38 -6.41 -1.35
CA TRP A 31 -3.41 -5.39 -1.70
C TRP A 31 -3.42 -4.26 -0.67
N VAL A 32 -2.29 -3.55 -0.59
CA VAL A 32 -2.09 -2.38 0.27
C VAL A 32 -1.37 -1.31 -0.54
N ASP A 33 -1.78 -0.06 -0.39
CA ASP A 33 -1.09 1.09 -0.98
C ASP A 33 -0.13 1.70 0.05
N ALA A 34 1.16 1.77 -0.29
CA ALA A 34 2.17 2.30 0.60
C ALA A 34 2.03 3.81 0.82
N ASP A 35 1.57 4.57 -0.18
CA ASP A 35 1.39 6.02 -0.06
C ASP A 35 0.22 6.34 0.87
N ASP A 36 -0.86 5.55 0.80
CA ASP A 36 -2.00 5.70 1.71
C ASP A 36 -1.61 5.37 3.15
N VAL A 37 -0.89 4.27 3.37
CA VAL A 37 -0.39 3.91 4.70
C VAL A 37 0.57 4.96 5.23
N ALA A 38 1.46 5.50 4.40
CA ALA A 38 2.40 6.55 4.79
C ALA A 38 1.69 7.81 5.29
N ARG A 39 0.54 8.18 4.70
CA ARG A 39 -0.28 9.30 5.20
C ARG A 39 -0.97 8.95 6.51
N GLN A 40 -1.55 7.76 6.61
CA GLN A 40 -2.27 7.30 7.81
C GLN A 40 -1.38 7.26 9.05
N VAL A 41 -0.13 6.78 8.92
CA VAL A 41 0.76 6.66 10.09
C VAL A 41 1.12 8.02 10.70
N VAL A 42 1.04 9.11 9.94
CA VAL A 42 1.33 10.48 10.41
C VAL A 42 0.08 11.35 10.58
N GLU A 43 -1.11 10.75 10.69
CA GLU A 43 -2.33 11.51 11.01
C GLU A 43 -2.21 12.23 12.37
N PRO A 44 -2.94 13.35 12.56
CA PRO A 44 -2.96 14.05 13.84
C PRO A 44 -3.29 13.10 15.01
N GLY A 45 -2.44 13.12 16.03
CA GLY A 45 -2.61 12.26 17.22
C GLY A 45 -1.97 10.87 17.12
N THR A 46 -1.31 10.52 16.02
CA THR A 46 -0.52 9.27 15.96
C THR A 46 0.82 9.40 16.68
N GLN A 47 1.38 8.26 17.08
CA GLN A 47 2.73 8.22 17.67
C GLN A 47 3.80 8.62 16.66
N ALA A 48 3.67 8.21 15.39
CA ALA A 48 4.69 8.49 14.39
C ALA A 48 4.80 10.00 14.12
N LEU A 49 3.67 10.73 14.05
CA LEU A 49 3.70 12.19 13.91
C LEU A 49 4.37 12.88 15.10
N ARG A 50 4.16 12.38 16.33
CA ARG A 50 4.80 12.93 17.54
C ARG A 50 6.30 12.69 17.63
N ALA A 51 6.84 11.75 16.87
CA ALA A 51 8.24 11.35 16.92
C ALA A 51 9.11 12.09 15.88
N ILE A 52 8.52 12.99 15.10
CA ILE A 52 9.17 13.89 14.14
C ILE A 52 9.24 15.28 14.78
#